data_AF-A0A969V1A5-F1
#
_entry.id   AF-A0A969V1A5-F1
#
_cell.length_a   1.000
_cell.length_b   1.000
_cell.length_c   1.000
_cell.angle_alpha   90.00
_cell.angle_beta   90.00
_cell.angle_gamma   90.00
#
_symmetry.space_group_name_H-M   'P 1'
#
loop_
_entity.id
_entity.type
_entity.pdbx_description
1 polymer ?
#
loop_
_entity_poly.entity_id
_entity_poly.type
_entity_poly.pdbx_seq_one_letter_code
_entity_poly.pdbx_strand_id
1 'polypeptide(L)'
;MMQKELTQTELALRTAQAEGELQRLYSPEQPTYPQEVTEELREALEHLYGEDATPRDEKLSTSESADLTEMRSLYLAVKALFTAGKSETFVIEEVLKMGGKQWADGKATLRSLMELGEAEGW
;
A
#
# COMPACT_ATOMS: atom_id res chain seq x y z
N MET A 1 16.39 -14.22 47.16
CA MET A 1 16.11 -12.99 46.40
C MET A 1 16.95 -12.90 45.13
N MET A 2 18.26 -13.17 45.18
CA MET A 2 19.17 -13.14 44.00
C MET A 2 18.77 -13.96 42.77
N GLN A 3 18.10 -15.11 42.92
CA GLN A 3 17.73 -15.93 41.76
C GLN A 3 16.72 -15.24 40.83
N LYS A 4 15.79 -14.45 41.39
CA LYS A 4 14.77 -13.73 40.61
C LYS A 4 15.40 -12.58 39.81
N GLU A 5 16.39 -11.92 40.38
CA GLU A 5 17.12 -10.82 39.72
C GLU A 5 17.93 -11.33 38.54
N LEU A 6 18.58 -12.50 38.68
CA LEU A 6 19.32 -13.16 37.60
C LEU A 6 18.42 -13.53 36.41
N THR A 7 17.23 -14.09 36.69
CA THR A 7 16.25 -14.40 35.64
C THR A 7 15.72 -13.14 34.95
N GLN A 8 15.50 -12.05 35.71
CA GLN A 8 15.07 -10.77 35.13
C GLN A 8 16.14 -10.14 34.25
N THR A 9 17.42 -10.22 34.64
CA THR A 9 18.52 -9.71 33.80
C THR A 9 18.71 -10.52 32.52
N GLU A 10 18.56 -11.84 32.58
CA GLU A 10 18.66 -12.69 31.39
C GLU A 10 17.48 -12.43 30.43
N LEU A 11 16.27 -12.24 30.98
CA LEU A 11 15.09 -11.89 30.20
C LEU A 11 15.26 -10.53 29.52
N ALA A 12 15.71 -9.50 30.25
CA ALA A 12 15.94 -8.17 29.70
C ALA A 12 17.00 -8.17 28.58
N LEU A 13 18.08 -8.96 28.74
CA LEU A 13 19.12 -9.08 27.72
C LEU A 13 18.58 -9.74 26.44
N ARG A 14 17.82 -10.82 26.57
CA ARG A 14 17.19 -11.50 25.42
C ARG A 14 16.18 -10.60 24.72
N THR A 15 15.38 -9.85 25.47
CA THR A 15 14.42 -8.89 24.89
C THR A 15 15.16 -7.79 24.12
N ALA A 16 16.20 -7.20 24.69
CA ALA A 16 16.99 -6.18 24.00
C ALA A 16 17.67 -6.70 22.71
N GLN A 17 18.13 -7.96 22.71
CA GLN A 17 18.68 -8.60 21.51
C GLN A 17 17.61 -8.82 20.45
N ALA A 18 16.44 -9.35 20.82
CA ALA A 18 15.32 -9.56 19.91
C ALA A 18 14.79 -8.25 19.32
N GLU A 19 14.68 -7.19 20.13
CA GLU A 19 14.28 -5.85 19.68
C GLU A 19 15.30 -5.26 18.70
N GLY A 20 16.59 -5.47 18.92
CA GLY A 20 17.65 -5.03 17.99
C GLY A 20 17.61 -5.76 16.64
N GLU A 21 17.31 -7.05 16.62
CA GLU A 21 17.14 -7.82 15.38
C GLU A 21 15.88 -7.39 14.61
N LEU A 22 14.77 -7.18 15.32
CA LEU A 22 13.54 -6.65 14.73
C LEU A 22 13.77 -5.25 14.15
N GLN A 23 14.45 -4.38 14.89
CA GLN A 23 14.74 -3.03 14.42
C GLN A 23 15.64 -3.04 13.17
N ARG A 24 16.52 -4.02 12.99
CA ARG A 24 17.29 -4.18 11.74
C ARG A 24 16.44 -4.67 10.57
N LEU A 25 15.50 -5.57 10.81
CA LEU A 25 14.59 -6.08 9.77
C LEU A 25 13.60 -5.01 9.30
N TYR A 26 13.18 -4.11 10.20
CA TYR A 26 12.20 -3.06 9.92
C TYR A 26 12.80 -1.65 9.80
N SER A 27 14.12 -1.50 9.92
CA SER A 27 14.77 -0.23 9.58
C SER A 27 14.71 -0.06 8.08
N PRO A 28 14.08 1.02 7.57
CA PRO A 28 14.14 1.34 6.16
C PRO A 28 15.54 1.86 5.86
N GLU A 29 16.48 0.95 5.56
CA GLU A 29 17.52 1.32 4.60
C GLU A 29 16.75 1.79 3.37
N GLN A 30 16.74 3.11 3.12
CA GLN A 30 16.13 3.66 1.91
C GLN A 30 16.62 2.81 0.75
N PRO A 31 15.71 2.15 0.02
CA PRO A 31 16.15 1.24 -1.02
C PRO A 31 16.86 2.10 -2.06
N THR A 32 18.19 2.03 -2.03
CA THR A 32 19.03 2.75 -2.99
C THR A 32 19.09 1.84 -4.19
N TYR A 33 18.00 1.84 -4.96
CA TYR A 33 17.92 1.05 -6.18
C TYR A 33 19.02 1.52 -7.13
N PRO A 34 19.73 0.60 -7.80
CA PRO A 34 20.64 0.96 -8.88
C PRO A 34 19.89 1.81 -9.91
N GLN A 35 20.52 2.83 -10.46
CA GLN A 35 19.88 3.82 -11.34
C GLN A 35 19.17 3.17 -12.54
N GLU A 36 19.66 2.02 -13.01
CA GLU A 36 19.06 1.20 -14.06
C GLU A 36 17.66 0.69 -13.66
N VAL A 37 17.49 0.22 -12.43
CA VAL A 37 16.20 -0.28 -11.90
C VAL A 37 15.20 0.87 -11.75
N THR A 38 15.68 2.06 -11.39
CA THR A 38 14.84 3.25 -11.27
C THR A 38 14.35 3.73 -12.64
N GLU A 39 15.18 3.65 -13.68
CA GLU A 39 14.79 3.99 -15.05
C GLU A 39 13.81 2.97 -15.64
N GLU A 40 14.04 1.67 -15.45
CA GLU A 40 13.08 0.64 -15.89
C GLU A 40 11.73 0.79 -15.18
N LEU A 41 11.74 1.11 -13.88
CA LEU A 41 10.52 1.36 -13.12
C LEU A 41 9.81 2.65 -13.59
N ARG A 42 10.58 3.69 -13.92
CA ARG A 42 10.04 4.94 -14.48
C ARG A 42 9.41 4.69 -15.85
N GLU A 43 10.09 3.95 -16.73
CA GLU A 43 9.59 3.60 -18.06
C GLU A 43 8.34 2.73 -17.96
N ALA A 44 8.33 1.72 -17.08
CA ALA A 44 7.16 0.89 -16.84
C ALA A 44 5.95 1.72 -16.34
N LEU A 45 6.18 2.72 -15.47
CA LEU A 45 5.15 3.64 -15.01
C LEU A 45 4.69 4.60 -16.12
N GLU A 46 5.61 5.11 -16.94
CA GLU A 46 5.29 6.01 -18.04
C GLU A 46 4.45 5.32 -19.12
N HIS A 47 4.70 4.04 -19.40
CA HIS A 47 3.85 3.22 -20.26
C HIS A 47 2.46 3.00 -19.67
N LEU A 48 2.37 2.71 -18.37
CA LEU A 48 1.10 2.43 -17.69
C LEU A 48 0.17 3.66 -17.64
N TYR A 49 0.73 4.87 -17.57
CA TYR A 49 -0.03 6.12 -17.46
C TYR A 49 -0.04 6.96 -18.75
N GLY A 50 0.78 6.63 -19.75
CA GLY A 50 0.89 7.35 -21.01
C GLY A 50 -0.04 6.84 -22.12
N GLU A 51 -0.55 5.62 -22.02
CA GLU A 51 -1.32 4.97 -23.10
C GLU A 51 -2.85 5.24 -23.06
N ASP A 52 -3.30 6.24 -22.28
CA ASP A 52 -4.72 6.64 -22.18
C ASP A 52 -4.97 8.10 -22.59
N ALA A 53 -4.57 8.44 -23.83
CA ALA A 53 -5.04 9.65 -24.52
C ALA A 53 -5.76 9.32 -25.84
N THR A 54 -6.41 8.15 -25.93
CA THR A 54 -7.34 7.87 -27.03
C THR A 54 -8.79 7.92 -26.54
N PRO A 55 -9.69 8.65 -27.23
CA PRO A 55 -11.10 8.67 -26.88
C PRO A 55 -11.67 7.26 -27.07
N ARG A 56 -12.07 6.65 -25.97
CA ARG A 56 -12.65 5.31 -25.87
C ARG A 56 -14.05 5.25 -26.50
N ASP A 57 -14.10 5.37 -27.82
CA ASP A 57 -15.17 4.85 -28.66
C ASP A 57 -14.66 3.55 -29.28
N GLU A 58 -14.79 2.42 -28.57
CA GLU A 58 -15.20 1.15 -29.19
C GLU A 58 -15.30 0.02 -28.16
N LYS A 59 -16.52 -0.51 -28.06
CA LYS A 59 -16.87 -1.91 -27.79
C LYS A 59 -16.36 -2.53 -26.48
N LEU A 60 -17.31 -2.58 -25.54
CA LEU A 60 -17.46 -3.66 -24.57
C LEU A 60 -17.22 -5.05 -25.22
N SER A 61 -16.03 -5.58 -25.05
CA SER A 61 -15.75 -7.00 -25.12
C SER A 61 -14.56 -7.29 -24.23
N THR A 62 -14.79 -8.13 -23.22
CA THR A 62 -13.80 -8.71 -22.29
C THR A 62 -13.26 -7.71 -21.25
N SER A 63 -14.00 -7.50 -20.15
CA SER A 63 -13.55 -6.57 -19.07
C SER A 63 -13.82 -7.06 -17.65
N GLU A 64 -13.67 -8.35 -17.36
CA GLU A 64 -13.68 -8.81 -15.95
C GLU A 64 -12.25 -8.90 -15.36
N SER A 65 -11.23 -9.15 -16.19
CA SER A 65 -9.83 -9.32 -15.72
C SER A 65 -9.03 -8.01 -15.65
N ALA A 66 -9.36 -7.03 -16.50
CA ALA A 66 -8.72 -5.71 -16.47
C ALA A 66 -9.13 -4.92 -15.22
N ASP A 67 -10.41 -5.00 -14.85
CA ASP A 67 -10.99 -4.34 -13.68
C ASP A 67 -10.33 -4.81 -12.37
N LEU A 68 -10.10 -6.12 -12.21
CA LEU A 68 -9.46 -6.67 -11.01
C LEU A 68 -7.99 -6.24 -10.84
N THR A 69 -7.26 -6.07 -11.95
CA THR A 69 -5.86 -5.65 -11.90
C THR A 69 -5.74 -4.17 -11.50
N GLU A 70 -6.63 -3.33 -12.03
CA GLU A 70 -6.73 -1.92 -11.65
C GLU A 70 -7.20 -1.76 -10.20
N MET A 71 -8.23 -2.52 -9.78
CA MET A 71 -8.72 -2.53 -8.40
C MET A 71 -7.65 -3.01 -7.41
N ARG A 72 -6.88 -4.05 -7.77
CA ARG A 72 -5.77 -4.52 -6.94
C ARG A 72 -4.69 -3.46 -6.77
N SER A 73 -4.31 -2.81 -7.85
CA SER A 73 -3.30 -1.75 -7.84
C SER A 73 -3.76 -0.57 -6.97
N LEU A 74 -5.04 -0.19 -7.08
CA LEU A 74 -5.65 0.84 -6.27
C LEU A 74 -5.69 0.47 -4.79
N TYR A 75 -6.10 -0.76 -4.45
CA TYR A 75 -6.10 -1.27 -3.08
C TYR A 75 -4.70 -1.23 -2.44
N LEU A 76 -3.67 -1.70 -3.16
CA LEU A 76 -2.29 -1.68 -2.68
C LEU A 76 -1.78 -0.26 -2.45
N ALA A 77 -2.08 0.67 -3.38
CA ALA A 77 -1.74 2.08 -3.23
C ALA A 77 -2.43 2.70 -2.01
N VAL A 78 -3.71 2.41 -1.81
CA VAL A 78 -4.49 2.87 -0.65
C VAL A 78 -3.90 2.35 0.66
N LYS A 79 -3.51 1.07 0.75
CA LYS A 79 -2.83 0.53 1.93
C LYS A 79 -1.47 1.16 2.18
N ALA A 80 -0.70 1.43 1.14
CA ALA A 80 0.58 2.12 1.26
C ALA A 80 0.38 3.54 1.83
N LEU A 81 -0.66 4.25 1.38
CA LEU A 81 -1.01 5.58 1.91
C LEU A 81 -1.43 5.53 3.38
N PHE A 82 -2.25 4.55 3.77
CA PHE A 82 -2.61 4.35 5.18
C PHE A 82 -1.39 4.02 6.05
N THR A 83 -0.48 3.18 5.55
CA THR A 83 0.78 2.85 6.24
C THR A 83 1.67 4.08 6.39
N ALA A 84 1.66 4.99 5.41
CA ALA A 84 2.34 6.28 5.46
C ALA A 84 1.63 7.33 6.34
N GLY A 85 0.55 6.96 7.04
CA GLY A 85 -0.19 7.82 7.96
C GLY A 85 -1.14 8.80 7.29
N LYS A 86 -1.54 8.58 6.03
CA LYS A 86 -2.55 9.40 5.36
C LYS A 86 -3.94 9.05 5.87
N SER A 87 -4.80 10.07 5.96
CA SER A 87 -6.17 9.91 6.44
C SER A 87 -7.09 9.35 5.36
N GLU A 88 -8.20 8.74 5.78
CA GLU A 88 -9.27 8.29 4.90
C GLU A 88 -9.79 9.44 4.01
N THR A 89 -9.89 10.64 4.57
CA THR A 89 -10.24 11.86 3.83
C THR A 89 -9.28 12.17 2.71
N PHE A 90 -7.98 12.05 2.97
CA PHE A 90 -6.99 12.27 1.92
C PHE A 90 -7.17 11.25 0.79
N VAL A 91 -7.41 9.98 1.11
CA VAL A 91 -7.64 8.95 0.08
C VAL A 91 -8.91 9.26 -0.73
N ILE A 92 -10.00 9.62 -0.07
CA ILE A 92 -11.27 9.88 -0.75
C ILE A 92 -11.20 11.13 -1.64
N GLU A 93 -10.58 12.21 -1.18
CA GLU A 93 -10.51 13.47 -1.93
C GLU A 93 -9.42 13.47 -3.00
N GLU A 94 -8.22 12.94 -2.69
CA GLU A 94 -7.07 13.05 -3.59
C GLU A 94 -6.86 11.82 -4.48
N VAL A 95 -7.23 10.62 -4.01
CA VAL A 95 -7.08 9.37 -4.78
C VAL A 95 -8.35 9.04 -5.54
N LEU A 96 -9.49 8.96 -4.83
CA LEU A 96 -10.78 8.67 -5.45
C LEU A 96 -11.38 9.90 -6.15
N LYS A 97 -10.89 11.11 -5.87
CA LYS A 97 -11.43 12.38 -6.39
C LYS A 97 -12.91 12.58 -6.06
N MET A 98 -13.37 12.02 -4.94
CA MET A 98 -14.76 12.02 -4.49
C MET A 98 -14.94 12.85 -3.21
N GLY A 99 -14.77 14.17 -3.31
CA GLY A 99 -14.98 15.10 -2.21
C GLY A 99 -16.41 15.69 -2.12
N GLY A 100 -16.66 16.45 -1.06
CA GLY A 100 -17.87 17.27 -0.92
C GLY A 100 -19.19 16.50 -1.04
N LYS A 101 -19.95 16.72 -2.12
CA LYS A 101 -21.28 16.09 -2.32
C LYS A 101 -21.21 14.59 -2.57
N GLN A 102 -20.07 14.09 -3.09
CA GLN A 102 -19.85 12.68 -3.40
C GLN A 102 -19.10 11.94 -2.29
N TRP A 103 -18.90 12.57 -1.15
CA TRP A 103 -18.18 12.01 -0.01
C TRP A 103 -18.79 10.69 0.50
N ALA A 104 -20.11 10.56 0.47
CA ALA A 104 -20.79 9.33 0.87
C ALA A 104 -20.46 8.17 -0.09
N ASP A 105 -20.46 8.45 -1.39
CA ASP A 105 -20.13 7.48 -2.44
C ASP A 105 -18.64 7.13 -2.41
N GLY A 106 -17.77 8.11 -2.14
CA GLY A 106 -16.33 7.90 -1.97
C GLY A 106 -16.02 6.96 -0.80
N LYS A 107 -16.70 7.13 0.34
CA LYS A 107 -16.58 6.18 1.47
C LYS A 107 -17.07 4.79 1.12
N ALA A 108 -18.20 4.67 0.44
CA ALA A 108 -18.72 3.38 0.02
C ALA A 108 -17.75 2.67 -0.93
N THR A 109 -17.17 3.40 -1.89
CA THR A 109 -16.19 2.89 -2.85
C THR A 109 -14.92 2.45 -2.16
N LEU A 110 -14.37 3.28 -1.27
CA LEU A 110 -13.18 2.94 -0.49
C LEU A 110 -13.42 1.68 0.36
N ARG A 111 -14.57 1.59 1.01
CA ARG A 111 -14.94 0.43 1.81
C ARG A 111 -15.05 -0.83 0.97
N SER A 112 -15.77 -0.78 -0.15
CA SER A 112 -15.89 -1.91 -1.08
C SER A 112 -14.53 -2.36 -1.61
N LEU A 113 -13.64 -1.41 -1.90
CA LEU A 113 -12.28 -1.70 -2.35
C LEU A 113 -11.47 -2.43 -1.26
N MET A 114 -11.59 -2.01 -0.01
CA MET A 114 -10.91 -2.64 1.12
C MET A 114 -11.46 -4.04 1.40
N GLU A 115 -12.79 -4.19 1.40
CA GLU A 115 -13.45 -5.50 1.59
C GLU A 115 -13.08 -6.47 0.46
N LEU A 116 -13.04 -6.00 -0.79
CA LEU A 116 -12.63 -6.82 -1.93
C LEU A 116 -11.16 -7.27 -1.82
N GLY A 117 -10.24 -6.35 -1.53
CA GLY A 117 -8.83 -6.70 -1.42
C GLY A 117 -8.50 -7.59 -0.22
N GLU A 118 -9.24 -7.47 0.88
CA GLU A 118 -9.15 -8.42 2.00
C GLU A 118 -9.70 -9.80 1.62
N ALA A 119 -10.85 -9.86 0.94
CA ALA A 119 -11.45 -11.12 0.50
C ALA A 119 -10.56 -11.87 -0.50
N GLU A 120 -9.89 -11.14 -1.39
CA GLU A 120 -8.97 -11.69 -2.39
C GLU A 120 -7.55 -11.91 -1.85
N GLY A 121 -7.25 -11.47 -0.63
CA GLY A 121 -5.95 -11.69 0.03
C GLY A 121 -4.79 -10.90 -0.59
N TRP A 122 -5.08 -9.70 -1.11
CA TRP A 122 -4.08 -8.82 -1.72
C TRP A 122 -3.20 -8.08 -0.71
#